data_AF-A0A0U5M8X8-F1
#
_entry.id   AF-A0A0U5M8X8-F1
#
_cell.length_a   1.000
_cell.length_b   1.000
_cell.length_c   1.000
_cell.angle_alpha   90.00
_cell.angle_beta   90.00
_cell.angle_gamma   90.00
#
_symmetry.space_group_name_H-M   'P 1'
#
loop_
_entity.id
_entity.type
_entity.pdbx_description
1 polymer ?
#
loop_
_entity_poly.entity_id
_entity_poly.type
_entity_poly.pdbx_seq_one_letter_code
_entity_poly.pdbx_strand_id
1 'polypeptide(L)'
;MVASEQMRPDVRLLREEWIKGRQPLMRRQAHRLVFLDETGTNTKMTRLRGRSPKGARLKAAVPFGHWKTETFIAGLRHDGLVAPFVINCPMNRKMFEAYIETQLAPTLEPGDVVILDNLSAHKSPRAERIIQDRGAFMLFLPPYSPDLNPIEMAFSKLKAHLRKTAARTIQDLWDAIGRICDLYEPQECRNFFKAAGYEPV
;
A
#
# COMPACT_ATOMS: atom_id res chain seq x y z
N MET A 1 15.64 -3.16 10.26
CA MET A 1 16.21 -1.87 10.69
C MET A 1 15.06 -0.91 10.83
N VAL A 2 14.98 -0.19 11.94
CA VAL A 2 13.92 0.79 12.24
C VAL A 2 14.50 2.19 12.02
N ALA A 3 13.71 3.12 11.49
CA ALA A 3 14.11 4.51 11.28
C ALA A 3 14.44 5.15 12.65
N SER A 4 15.63 5.75 12.79
CA SER A 4 16.07 6.37 14.05
C SER A 4 15.17 7.55 14.45
N GLU A 5 14.52 8.17 13.46
CA GLU A 5 13.55 9.24 13.60
C GLU A 5 12.34 8.82 14.46
N GLN A 6 12.02 7.53 14.56
CA GLN A 6 10.98 7.02 15.46
C GLN A 6 11.28 7.28 16.94
N MET A 7 12.56 7.45 17.30
CA MET A 7 12.98 7.69 18.68
C MET A 7 12.88 9.16 19.09
N ARG A 8 12.58 10.08 18.15
CA ARG A 8 12.36 11.48 18.49
C ARG A 8 11.14 11.60 19.44
N PRO A 9 11.21 12.44 20.49
CA PRO A 9 10.17 12.49 21.51
C PRO A 9 8.75 12.76 20.97
N ASP A 10 8.64 13.65 19.99
CA ASP A 10 7.40 14.00 19.29
C ASP A 10 6.81 12.81 18.54
N VAL A 11 7.63 12.13 17.73
CA VAL A 11 7.20 10.95 16.94
C VAL A 11 6.83 9.79 17.87
N ARG A 12 7.60 9.59 18.94
CA ARG A 12 7.32 8.53 19.92
C ARG A 12 5.97 8.73 20.60
N LEU A 13 5.66 9.95 21.03
CA LEU A 13 4.37 10.26 21.66
C LEU A 13 3.19 10.00 20.71
N LEU A 14 3.30 10.43 19.44
CA LEU A 14 2.27 10.15 18.43
C LEU A 14 2.10 8.65 18.16
N ARG A 15 3.20 7.91 18.12
CA ARG A 15 3.17 6.43 17.98
C ARG A 15 2.52 5.77 19.19
N GLU A 16 2.84 6.23 20.41
CA GLU A 16 2.21 5.71 21.63
C GLU A 16 0.71 5.99 21.68
N GLU A 17 0.28 7.20 21.33
CA GLU A 17 -1.15 7.55 21.24
C GLU A 17 -1.85 6.66 20.19
N TRP A 18 -1.21 6.45 19.04
CA TRP A 18 -1.75 5.57 18.01
C TRP A 18 -1.92 4.14 18.50
N ILE A 19 -0.87 3.54 19.05
CA ILE A 19 -0.83 2.12 19.43
C ILE A 19 -1.69 1.86 20.68
N LYS A 20 -1.61 2.71 21.70
CA LYS A 20 -2.31 2.50 22.98
C LYS A 20 -3.71 3.09 22.98
N GLY A 21 -3.94 4.18 22.27
CA GLY A 21 -5.22 4.90 22.25
C GLY A 21 -6.12 4.48 21.09
N ARG A 22 -5.63 4.61 19.86
CA ARG A 22 -6.48 4.46 18.65
C ARG A 22 -6.61 3.01 18.20
N GLN A 23 -5.50 2.27 18.15
CA GLN A 23 -5.45 0.92 17.61
C GLN A 23 -6.41 -0.06 18.31
N PRO A 24 -6.62 -0.03 19.65
CA PRO A 24 -7.61 -0.88 20.30
C PRO A 24 -9.06 -0.62 19.86
N LEU A 25 -9.39 0.62 19.51
CA LEU A 25 -10.71 0.97 18.96
C LEU A 25 -10.83 0.54 17.50
N MET A 26 -9.80 0.80 16.71
CA MET A 26 -9.69 0.37 15.31
C MET A 26 -9.84 -1.15 15.16
N ARG A 27 -9.24 -1.94 16.07
CA ARG A 27 -9.39 -3.40 16.11
C ARG A 27 -10.84 -3.87 16.19
N ARG A 28 -11.71 -3.13 16.88
CA ARG A 28 -13.13 -3.49 17.03
C ARG A 28 -13.91 -3.30 15.72
N GLN A 29 -13.40 -2.49 14.81
CA GLN A 29 -14.03 -2.14 13.53
C GLN A 29 -13.02 -2.25 12.38
N ALA A 30 -12.20 -3.30 12.36
CA ALA A 30 -11.15 -3.48 11.36
C ALA A 30 -11.68 -3.44 9.91
N HIS A 31 -12.92 -3.90 9.68
CA HIS A 31 -13.60 -3.88 8.38
C HIS A 31 -13.83 -2.46 7.82
N ARG A 32 -13.81 -1.42 8.67
CA ARG A 32 -13.96 0.00 8.28
C ARG A 32 -12.65 0.66 7.86
N LEU A 33 -11.50 0.02 8.12
CA LEU A 33 -10.21 0.64 7.87
C LEU A 33 -9.80 0.42 6.42
N VAL A 34 -9.32 1.49 5.77
CA VAL A 34 -8.79 1.47 4.42
C VAL A 34 -7.39 2.07 4.45
N PHE A 35 -6.35 1.25 4.30
CA PHE A 35 -4.98 1.73 4.26
C PHE A 35 -4.59 2.08 2.83
N LEU A 36 -4.21 3.33 2.58
CA LEU A 36 -3.72 3.79 1.29
C LEU A 36 -2.21 3.97 1.33
N ASP A 37 -1.56 3.63 0.22
CA ASP A 37 -0.15 3.92 0.01
C ASP A 37 0.19 3.81 -1.49
N GLU A 38 1.33 4.37 -1.86
CA GLU A 38 1.89 4.27 -3.20
C GLU A 38 3.14 3.41 -3.25
N THR A 39 3.33 2.77 -4.40
CA THR A 39 4.51 1.97 -4.62
C THR A 39 5.02 2.09 -6.05
N GLY A 40 6.33 2.30 -6.17
CA GLY A 40 7.00 2.27 -7.46
C GLY A 40 7.03 0.85 -8.02
N THR A 41 6.49 0.69 -9.22
CA THR A 41 6.63 -0.50 -10.07
C THR A 41 7.52 -0.16 -11.27
N ASN A 42 8.33 -1.11 -11.72
CA ASN A 42 9.28 -0.89 -12.80
C ASN A 42 9.35 -2.16 -13.66
N THR A 43 9.44 -1.98 -14.99
CA THR A 43 9.62 -3.07 -15.97
C THR A 43 10.92 -3.89 -15.78
N LYS A 44 11.85 -3.41 -14.94
CA LYS A 44 13.07 -4.12 -14.50
C LYS A 44 12.83 -5.04 -13.30
N MET A 45 11.63 -5.15 -12.75
CA MET A 45 11.40 -6.03 -11.60
C MET A 45 11.70 -7.49 -11.98
N THR A 46 12.88 -7.96 -11.58
CA THR A 46 13.33 -9.35 -11.71
C THR A 46 13.81 -9.86 -10.35
N ARG A 47 13.69 -11.17 -10.14
CA ARG A 47 14.23 -11.80 -8.93
C ARG A 47 15.75 -11.64 -8.89
N LEU A 48 16.26 -11.06 -7.79
CA LEU A 48 17.69 -10.93 -7.54
C LEU A 48 18.33 -12.22 -7.02
N ARG A 49 17.52 -13.15 -6.49
CA ARG A 49 17.96 -14.41 -5.87
C ARG A 49 17.04 -15.55 -6.31
N GLY A 50 17.61 -16.74 -6.45
CA GLY A 50 16.89 -17.98 -6.69
C GLY A 50 17.68 -19.17 -6.17
N ARG A 51 17.10 -20.37 -6.22
CA ARG A 51 17.74 -21.61 -5.75
C ARG A 51 18.18 -22.46 -6.94
N SER A 52 19.35 -23.06 -6.85
CA SER A 52 19.87 -24.06 -7.79
C SER A 52 20.47 -25.24 -7.02
N PRO A 53 20.61 -26.42 -7.64
CA PRO A 53 21.33 -27.54 -7.06
C PRO A 53 22.75 -27.16 -6.62
N LYS A 54 23.25 -27.79 -5.56
CA LYS A 54 24.61 -27.56 -5.05
C LYS A 54 25.63 -27.80 -6.17
N GLY A 55 26.47 -26.80 -6.45
CA GLY A 55 27.47 -26.84 -7.54
C GLY A 55 27.00 -26.27 -8.88
N ALA A 56 25.70 -25.96 -9.05
CA ALA A 56 25.18 -25.36 -10.28
C ALA A 56 24.94 -23.86 -10.12
N ARG A 57 25.40 -23.06 -11.10
CA ARG A 57 25.12 -21.62 -11.15
C ARG A 57 23.72 -21.38 -11.73
N LEU A 58 22.86 -20.66 -10.99
CA LEU A 58 21.57 -20.21 -11.52
C LEU A 58 21.81 -19.13 -12.59
N LYS A 59 21.46 -19.45 -13.84
CA LYS A 59 21.43 -18.48 -14.95
C LYS A 59 19.99 -18.00 -15.12
N ALA A 60 19.79 -16.69 -15.10
CA ALA A 60 18.48 -16.07 -15.34
C ALA A 60 18.66 -14.88 -16.29
N ALA A 61 17.75 -14.75 -17.26
CA ALA A 61 17.72 -13.60 -18.16
C ALA A 61 17.14 -12.38 -17.43
N VAL A 62 17.87 -11.26 -17.48
CA VAL A 62 17.46 -9.98 -16.89
C VAL A 62 17.26 -8.99 -18.05
N PRO A 63 16.17 -8.19 -18.05
CA PRO A 63 15.93 -7.23 -19.11
C PRO A 63 16.96 -6.09 -19.03
N PHE A 64 17.51 -5.73 -20.19
CA PHE A 64 18.39 -4.57 -20.38
C PHE A 64 17.70 -3.65 -21.41
N GLY A 65 17.05 -2.58 -20.96
CA GLY A 65 16.25 -1.69 -21.82
C GLY A 65 15.92 -0.36 -21.15
N HIS A 66 15.39 0.62 -21.89
CA HIS A 66 15.01 1.93 -21.35
C HIS A 66 13.80 1.82 -20.40
N TRP A 67 13.87 2.50 -19.26
CA TRP A 67 13.02 2.24 -18.09
C TRP A 67 11.82 3.17 -18.03
N LYS A 68 10.65 2.63 -17.70
CA LYS A 68 9.49 3.42 -17.26
C LYS A 68 9.15 2.98 -15.85
N THR A 69 9.24 3.92 -14.91
CA THR A 69 8.76 3.73 -13.54
C THR A 69 7.31 4.17 -13.51
N GLU A 70 6.43 3.27 -13.10
CA GLU A 70 5.01 3.57 -12.89
C GLU A 70 4.71 3.55 -11.40
N THR A 71 3.97 4.54 -10.93
CA THR A 71 3.46 4.60 -9.58
C THR A 71 2.14 3.84 -9.53
N PHE A 72 2.09 2.82 -8.69
CA PHE A 72 0.87 2.10 -8.36
C PHE A 72 0.36 2.60 -7.02
N ILE A 73 -0.92 2.94 -6.95
CA ILE A 73 -1.64 3.27 -5.71
C ILE A 73 -2.82 2.33 -5.56
N ALA A 74 -3.11 1.93 -4.34
CA ALA A 74 -4.29 1.14 -4.01
C ALA A 74 -4.69 1.36 -2.55
N GLY A 75 -5.88 0.90 -2.20
CA GLY A 75 -6.32 0.71 -0.82
C GLY A 75 -6.25 -0.75 -0.40
N LEU A 76 -5.92 -1.01 0.86
CA LEU A 76 -6.04 -2.31 1.49
C LEU A 76 -7.15 -2.26 2.54
N ARG A 77 -8.15 -3.12 2.36
CA ARG A 77 -9.16 -3.43 3.36
C ARG A 77 -8.85 -4.78 4.01
N HIS A 78 -9.57 -5.11 5.08
CA HIS A 78 -9.42 -6.37 5.81
C HIS A 78 -9.70 -7.63 4.96
N ASP A 79 -10.37 -7.47 3.81
CA ASP A 79 -10.88 -8.52 2.94
C ASP A 79 -10.32 -8.48 1.52
N GLY A 80 -9.59 -7.43 1.13
CA GLY A 80 -9.05 -7.34 -0.23
C GLY A 80 -8.30 -6.04 -0.52
N LEU A 81 -7.63 -6.03 -1.67
CA LEU A 81 -7.09 -4.82 -2.27
C LEU A 81 -8.18 -4.13 -3.09
N VAL A 82 -8.33 -2.81 -2.94
CA VAL A 82 -9.40 -2.01 -3.54
C VAL A 82 -8.82 -0.80 -4.27
N ALA A 83 -9.59 -0.26 -5.22
CA ALA A 83 -9.25 0.94 -5.97
C ALA A 83 -7.81 0.92 -6.57
N PRO A 84 -7.35 -0.13 -7.28
CA PRO A 84 -6.03 -0.11 -7.89
C PRO A 84 -5.95 0.96 -8.99
N PHE A 85 -4.88 1.76 -9.00
CA PHE A 85 -4.65 2.78 -10.02
C PHE A 85 -3.16 2.88 -10.36
N VAL A 86 -2.86 2.92 -11.66
CA VAL A 86 -1.48 2.96 -12.18
C VAL A 86 -1.27 4.28 -12.91
N ILE A 87 -0.18 4.96 -12.58
CA ILE A 87 0.19 6.26 -13.13
C ILE A 87 1.63 6.19 -13.65
N ASN A 88 1.89 6.76 -14.82
CA ASN A 88 3.21 6.79 -15.45
C ASN A 88 4.11 7.94 -14.97
N CYS A 89 3.78 8.58 -13.85
CA CYS A 89 4.54 9.68 -13.26
C CYS A 89 4.56 9.57 -11.74
N PRO A 90 5.50 10.26 -11.06
CA PRO A 90 5.46 10.38 -9.59
C PRO A 90 4.13 10.93 -9.11
N MET A 91 3.69 10.47 -7.94
CA MET A 91 2.46 10.97 -7.32
C MET A 91 2.61 12.46 -7.00
N ASN A 92 1.58 13.22 -7.34
CA ASN A 92 1.44 14.62 -6.94
C ASN A 92 0.01 14.84 -6.40
N ARG A 93 -0.22 15.99 -5.79
CA ARG A 93 -1.51 16.31 -5.17
C ARG A 93 -2.70 16.19 -6.14
N LYS A 94 -2.56 16.65 -7.39
CA LYS A 94 -3.65 16.61 -8.38
C LYS A 94 -4.00 15.16 -8.76
N MET A 95 -2.99 14.32 -8.92
CA MET A 95 -3.17 12.90 -9.19
C MET A 95 -3.79 12.18 -8.00
N PHE A 96 -3.37 12.52 -6.78
CA PHE A 96 -3.96 11.99 -5.55
C PHE A 96 -5.44 12.39 -5.43
N GLU A 97 -5.78 13.65 -5.67
CA GLU A 97 -7.19 14.10 -5.70
C GLU A 97 -8.02 13.33 -6.74
N ALA A 98 -7.50 13.17 -7.96
CA ALA A 98 -8.17 12.41 -9.01
C ALA A 98 -8.34 10.93 -8.63
N TYR A 99 -7.34 10.32 -8.00
CA TYR A 99 -7.42 8.96 -7.48
C TYR A 99 -8.53 8.83 -6.42
N ILE A 100 -8.56 9.74 -5.44
CA ILE A 100 -9.56 9.74 -4.38
C ILE A 100 -10.96 9.91 -4.99
N GLU A 101 -11.13 10.85 -5.90
CA GLU A 101 -12.42 11.14 -6.55
C GLU A 101 -12.93 9.97 -7.39
N THR A 102 -12.08 9.40 -8.23
CA THR A 102 -12.50 8.48 -9.29
C THR A 102 -12.42 7.01 -8.89
N GLN A 103 -11.47 6.64 -8.02
CA GLN A 103 -11.20 5.25 -7.68
C GLN A 103 -11.64 4.92 -6.25
N LEU A 104 -11.20 5.72 -5.27
CA LEU A 104 -11.44 5.37 -3.87
C LEU A 104 -12.85 5.72 -3.41
N ALA A 105 -13.30 6.96 -3.60
CA ALA A 105 -14.57 7.46 -3.07
C ALA A 105 -15.80 6.63 -3.48
N PRO A 106 -15.88 6.05 -4.71
CA PRO A 106 -16.95 5.12 -5.06
C PRO A 106 -17.01 3.84 -4.21
N THR A 107 -15.89 3.45 -3.59
CA THR A 107 -15.76 2.24 -2.75
C THR A 107 -15.94 2.50 -1.27
N LEU A 108 -16.11 3.75 -0.85
CA LEU A 108 -16.23 4.13 0.56
C LEU A 108 -17.66 4.01 1.06
N GLU A 109 -17.80 3.56 2.30
CA GLU A 109 -19.06 3.57 3.04
C GLU A 109 -19.01 4.56 4.21
N PRO A 110 -20.18 5.06 4.67
CA PRO A 110 -20.24 5.88 5.87
C PRO A 110 -19.61 5.17 7.08
N GLY A 111 -18.73 5.87 7.78
CA GLY A 111 -17.97 5.35 8.92
C GLY A 111 -16.62 4.73 8.56
N ASP A 112 -16.28 4.60 7.28
CA ASP A 112 -14.94 4.15 6.88
C ASP A 112 -13.85 5.13 7.32
N VAL A 113 -12.66 4.61 7.61
CA VAL A 113 -11.48 5.39 8.00
C VAL A 113 -10.36 5.12 7.01
N VAL A 114 -10.07 6.12 6.19
CA VAL A 114 -8.98 6.14 5.22
C VAL A 114 -7.70 6.54 5.93
N ILE A 115 -6.75 5.62 6.01
CA ILE A 115 -5.47 5.77 6.72
C ILE A 115 -4.33 5.85 5.71
N LEU A 116 -3.47 6.86 5.84
CA LEU A 116 -2.36 7.11 4.90
C LEU A 116 -1.16 7.78 5.57
N ASP A 117 -0.02 7.79 4.87
CA ASP A 117 1.20 8.41 5.37
C ASP A 117 1.16 9.96 5.30
N ASN A 118 2.21 10.62 5.78
CA ASN A 118 2.28 12.09 5.87
C ASN A 118 2.80 12.79 4.60
N LEU A 119 2.86 12.12 3.45
CA LEU A 119 3.35 12.73 2.21
C LEU A 119 2.60 14.05 1.91
N SER A 120 3.33 15.07 1.46
CA SER A 120 2.75 16.40 1.20
C SER A 120 1.66 16.40 0.12
N ALA A 121 1.68 15.40 -0.77
CA ALA A 121 0.65 15.15 -1.77
C ALA A 121 -0.69 14.73 -1.14
N HIS A 122 -0.65 13.97 -0.04
CA HIS A 122 -1.84 13.48 0.68
C HIS A 122 -2.58 14.57 1.45
N LYS A 123 -1.87 15.65 1.81
CA LYS A 123 -2.44 16.81 2.50
C LYS A 123 -3.20 17.69 1.51
N SER A 124 -4.36 17.21 1.05
CA SER A 124 -5.29 17.93 0.19
C SER A 124 -6.64 18.12 0.88
N PRO A 125 -7.06 19.39 1.12
CA PRO A 125 -8.41 19.68 1.62
C PRO A 125 -9.52 19.19 0.67
N ARG A 126 -9.26 19.12 -0.64
CA ARG A 126 -10.22 18.62 -1.61
C ARG A 126 -10.40 17.10 -1.46
N ALA A 127 -9.31 16.35 -1.36
CA ALA A 127 -9.38 14.91 -1.13
C ALA A 127 -10.10 14.59 0.19
N GLU A 128 -9.77 15.34 1.26
CA GLU A 128 -10.45 15.21 2.55
C GLU A 128 -11.95 15.46 2.42
N ARG A 129 -12.33 16.52 1.70
CA ARG A 129 -13.75 16.85 1.49
C ARG A 129 -14.50 15.74 0.75
N ILE A 130 -13.91 15.18 -0.30
CA ILE A 130 -14.51 14.08 -1.07
C ILE A 130 -14.75 12.86 -0.18
N ILE A 131 -13.79 12.52 0.69
CA ILE A 131 -13.92 11.42 1.66
C ILE A 131 -15.03 11.73 2.67
N GLN A 132 -15.09 12.95 3.20
CA GLN A 132 -16.12 13.38 4.14
C GLN A 132 -17.53 13.40 3.52
N ASP A 133 -17.66 13.77 2.24
CA ASP A 133 -18.94 13.75 1.52
C ASP A 133 -19.49 12.32 1.35
N ARG A 134 -18.64 11.28 1.49
CA ARG A 134 -19.04 9.87 1.58
C ARG A 134 -19.36 9.41 3.00
N GLY A 135 -19.27 10.29 4.00
CA GLY A 135 -19.43 9.97 5.41
C GLY A 135 -18.24 9.23 6.01
N ALA A 136 -17.08 9.25 5.35
CA ALA A 136 -15.85 8.61 5.80
C ALA A 136 -14.87 9.64 6.40
N PHE A 137 -13.82 9.15 7.06
CA PHE A 137 -12.81 9.98 7.73
C PHE A 137 -11.43 9.76 7.14
N MET A 138 -10.61 10.80 7.09
CA MET A 138 -9.20 10.71 6.69
C MET A 138 -8.30 10.82 7.92
N LEU A 139 -7.32 9.94 8.04
CA LEU A 139 -6.45 9.85 9.20
C LEU A 139 -4.99 9.59 8.82
N PHE A 140 -4.09 10.43 9.30
CA PHE A 140 -2.65 10.27 9.03
C PHE A 140 -1.98 9.37 10.06
N LEU A 141 -1.18 8.42 9.57
CA LEU A 141 -0.29 7.62 10.41
C LEU A 141 0.71 8.51 11.16
N PRO A 142 1.26 8.08 12.30
CA PRO A 142 2.40 8.75 12.90
C PRO A 142 3.58 8.77 11.90
N PRO A 143 4.37 9.85 11.82
CA PRO A 143 5.52 9.90 10.92
C PRO A 143 6.47 8.71 11.09
N TYR A 144 7.13 8.30 10.01
CA TYR A 144 8.10 7.19 10.00
C TYR A 144 7.56 5.86 10.54
N SER A 145 6.27 5.56 10.34
CA SER A 145 5.61 4.37 10.90
C SER A 145 5.10 3.37 9.86
N PRO A 146 5.95 2.88 8.93
CA PRO A 146 5.52 1.89 7.93
C PRO A 146 5.13 0.55 8.57
N ASP A 147 5.61 0.25 9.78
CA ASP A 147 5.23 -0.92 10.56
C ASP A 147 3.75 -0.92 10.99
N LEU A 148 3.15 0.27 11.06
CA LEU A 148 1.72 0.46 11.36
C LEU A 148 0.87 0.49 10.09
N ASN A 149 1.46 0.27 8.91
CA ASN A 149 0.77 0.31 7.62
C ASN A 149 0.73 -1.08 6.96
N PRO A 150 -0.39 -1.85 7.08
CA PRO A 150 -0.44 -3.22 6.56
C PRO A 150 -0.31 -3.31 5.04
N ILE A 151 -0.62 -2.25 4.29
CA ILE A 151 -0.47 -2.24 2.83
C ILE A 151 0.99 -2.37 2.39
N GLU A 152 1.97 -2.00 3.22
CA GLU A 152 3.39 -2.18 2.92
C GLU A 152 3.76 -3.68 2.79
N MET A 153 3.12 -4.54 3.60
CA MET A 153 3.25 -6.00 3.48
C MET A 153 2.54 -6.51 2.22
N ALA A 154 1.35 -5.99 1.94
CA ALA A 154 0.62 -6.29 0.71
C ALA A 154 1.46 -5.93 -0.53
N PHE A 155 2.07 -4.73 -0.59
CA PHE A 155 2.93 -4.30 -1.69
C PHE A 155 4.23 -5.09 -1.78
N SER A 156 4.77 -5.55 -0.66
CA SER A 156 5.91 -6.48 -0.68
C SER A 156 5.56 -7.78 -1.40
N LYS A 157 4.36 -8.34 -1.18
CA LYS A 157 3.82 -9.47 -1.95
C LYS A 157 3.62 -9.08 -3.42
N LEU A 158 2.94 -7.97 -3.71
CA LEU A 158 2.69 -7.48 -5.07
C LEU A 158 3.99 -7.44 -5.89
N LYS A 159 5.02 -6.79 -5.34
CA LYS A 159 6.35 -6.67 -5.97
C LYS A 159 7.02 -8.03 -6.15
N ALA A 160 6.84 -8.98 -5.22
CA ALA A 160 7.38 -10.33 -5.35
C ALA A 160 6.73 -11.10 -6.52
N HIS A 161 5.42 -10.95 -6.71
CA HIS A 161 4.70 -11.51 -7.85
C HIS A 161 5.08 -10.81 -9.16
N LEU A 162 5.13 -9.47 -9.21
CA LEU A 162 5.58 -8.72 -10.38
C LEU A 162 7.00 -9.12 -10.81
N ARG A 163 7.92 -9.28 -9.85
CA ARG A 163 9.28 -9.79 -10.11
C ARG A 163 9.33 -11.21 -10.67
N LYS A 164 8.30 -12.02 -10.38
CA LYS A 164 8.16 -13.39 -10.91
C LYS A 164 7.62 -13.36 -12.35
N THR A 165 6.63 -12.50 -12.62
CA THR A 165 6.00 -12.37 -13.94
C THR A 165 6.96 -11.78 -14.97
N ALA A 166 7.88 -10.91 -14.54
CA ALA A 166 8.91 -10.34 -15.40
C ALA A 166 8.34 -9.66 -16.66
N ALA A 167 7.23 -8.93 -16.50
CA ALA A 167 6.57 -8.17 -17.55
C ALA A 167 7.54 -7.25 -18.30
N ARG A 168 7.37 -7.14 -19.62
CA ARG A 168 8.29 -6.42 -20.52
C ARG A 168 7.65 -5.23 -21.22
N THR A 169 6.33 -5.18 -21.24
CA THR A 169 5.55 -4.04 -21.75
C THR A 169 4.68 -3.44 -20.63
N ILE A 170 4.18 -2.23 -20.85
CA ILE A 170 3.21 -1.58 -19.94
C ILE A 170 1.92 -2.41 -19.88
N GLN A 171 1.44 -2.91 -21.02
CA GLN A 171 0.23 -3.73 -21.07
C GLN A 171 0.39 -5.01 -20.23
N ASP A 172 1.52 -5.72 -20.41
CA ASP A 172 1.79 -6.93 -19.60
C ASP A 172 1.87 -6.61 -18.10
N LEU A 173 2.38 -5.43 -17.76
CA LEU A 173 2.46 -4.96 -16.37
C LEU A 173 1.06 -4.74 -15.80
N TRP A 174 0.17 -4.07 -16.55
CA TRP A 174 -1.22 -3.83 -16.12
C TRP A 174 -2.00 -5.13 -15.98
N ASP A 175 -1.90 -6.03 -16.96
CA ASP A 175 -2.55 -7.34 -16.90
C ASP A 175 -2.00 -8.17 -15.73
N ALA A 176 -0.70 -8.06 -15.43
CA ALA A 176 -0.10 -8.71 -14.28
C ALA A 176 -0.59 -8.10 -12.96
N ILE A 177 -0.69 -6.78 -12.85
CA ILE A 177 -1.23 -6.10 -11.68
C ILE A 177 -2.66 -6.56 -11.43
N GLY A 178 -3.53 -6.56 -12.45
CA GLY A 178 -4.90 -7.03 -12.34
C GLY A 178 -4.98 -8.46 -11.78
N ARG A 179 -4.29 -9.41 -12.42
CA ARG A 179 -4.24 -10.81 -11.94
C ARG A 179 -3.66 -10.96 -10.54
N ILE A 180 -2.74 -10.10 -10.12
CA ILE A 180 -2.13 -10.15 -8.78
C ILE A 180 -3.08 -9.57 -7.74
N CYS A 181 -3.87 -8.56 -8.09
CA CYS A 181 -4.92 -8.02 -7.19
C CYS A 181 -5.93 -9.11 -6.82
N ASP A 182 -6.25 -10.02 -7.75
CA ASP A 182 -7.14 -11.16 -7.49
C ASP A 182 -6.56 -12.20 -6.52
N LEU A 183 -5.25 -12.14 -6.20
CA LEU A 183 -4.59 -13.06 -5.27
C LEU A 183 -4.66 -12.62 -3.80
N TYR A 184 -5.28 -11.48 -3.51
CA TYR A 184 -5.45 -10.97 -2.14
C TYR A 184 -6.72 -11.53 -1.52
N GLU A 185 -6.63 -12.77 -1.05
CA GLU A 185 -7.74 -13.43 -0.36
C GLU A 185 -8.03 -12.78 1.00
N PRO A 186 -9.30 -12.77 1.47
CA PRO A 186 -9.66 -12.13 2.73
C PRO A 186 -8.85 -12.60 3.94
N GLN A 187 -8.55 -13.89 4.03
CA GLN A 187 -7.75 -14.42 5.15
C GLN A 187 -6.32 -13.88 5.15
N GLU A 188 -5.74 -13.62 3.97
CA GLU A 188 -4.41 -13.04 3.87
C GLU A 188 -4.41 -11.56 4.24
N CYS A 189 -5.41 -10.80 3.79
CA CYS A 189 -5.58 -9.40 4.19
C CYS A 189 -5.70 -9.25 5.71
N ARG A 190 -6.50 -10.12 6.36
CA ARG A 190 -6.57 -10.21 7.82
C ARG A 190 -5.21 -10.49 8.46
N ASN A 191 -4.38 -11.36 7.86
CA ASN A 191 -3.04 -11.63 8.38
C ASN A 191 -2.14 -10.37 8.33
N PHE A 192 -2.26 -9.53 7.29
CA PHE A 192 -1.56 -8.24 7.25
C PHE A 192 -2.05 -7.29 8.34
N PHE A 193 -3.37 -7.20 8.54
CA PHE A 193 -3.96 -6.39 9.62
C PHE A 193 -3.49 -6.86 11.00
N LYS A 194 -3.52 -8.17 11.25
CA LYS A 194 -3.02 -8.78 12.48
C LYS A 194 -1.54 -8.46 12.72
N ALA A 195 -0.70 -8.60 11.70
CA ALA A 195 0.73 -8.30 11.79
C ALA A 195 1.01 -6.81 12.09
N ALA A 196 0.19 -5.89 11.56
CA ALA A 196 0.26 -4.46 11.86
C ALA A 196 -0.47 -4.06 13.16
N GLY A 197 -1.10 -5.02 13.86
CA GLY A 197 -1.76 -4.83 15.14
C GLY A 197 -3.20 -4.35 15.07
N TYR A 198 -3.89 -4.44 13.94
CA TYR A 198 -5.31 -4.07 13.77
C TYR A 198 -6.29 -5.23 13.90
N GLU A 199 -5.81 -6.45 14.14
CA GLU A 199 -6.63 -7.59 14.54
C GLU A 199 -6.03 -8.31 15.76
N PRO A 200 -6.85 -9.05 16.53
CA PRO A 200 -6.37 -9.86 17.64
C PRO A 200 -5.38 -10.96 17.21
N VAL A 201 -4.43 -11.27 18.10
CA VAL A 201 -3.50 -12.39 17.94
C VAL A 201 -4.13 -13.70 18.37
#